data_AF-A0A9Q3VAC4-F1
#
_entry.id   AF-A0A9Q3VAC4-F1
#
_cell.length_a   1.000
_cell.length_b   1.000
_cell.length_c   1.000
_cell.angle_alpha   90.00
_cell.angle_beta   90.00
_cell.angle_gamma   90.00
#
_symmetry.space_group_name_H-M   'P 1'
#
loop_
_entity.id
_entity.type
_entity.pdbx_description
1 polymer ?
#
loop_
_entity_poly.entity_id
_entity_poly.type
_entity_poly.pdbx_seq_one_letter_code
_entity_poly.pdbx_strand_id
1 'polypeptide(L)'
;MNKHHEVYNMIKKIKYLDIVVLVALSILSYSINKKYVEICILGFVVSAISFYCNSLITTYAFKTKLDNSNLIIILSYYLRIFLITIIGIVVFTYNKFNIIAYIVGYTFRFFSLILYALILKK
;
A
#
# COMPACT_ATOMS: atom_id res chain seq x y z
N MET A 1 -12.19 25.19 -5.95
CA MET A 1 -12.27 23.93 -5.18
C MET A 1 -10.86 23.52 -4.79
N ASN A 2 -10.54 23.43 -3.49
CA ASN A 2 -9.15 23.32 -3.04
C ASN A 2 -8.70 21.83 -3.10
N LYS A 3 -7.98 21.42 -4.17
CA LYS A 3 -7.53 20.04 -4.45
C LYS A 3 -6.92 19.30 -3.25
N HIS A 4 -6.36 20.04 -2.29
CA HIS A 4 -5.81 19.49 -1.05
C HIS A 4 -6.84 18.76 -0.18
N HIS A 5 -8.08 19.27 -0.12
CA HIS A 5 -9.13 18.63 0.66
C HIS A 5 -9.57 17.30 0.03
N GLU A 6 -9.57 17.21 -1.29
CA GLU A 6 -10.02 16.00 -2.01
C GLU A 6 -9.05 14.83 -1.79
N VAL A 7 -7.75 15.04 -2.00
CA VAL A 7 -6.74 13.98 -1.79
C VAL A 7 -6.67 13.59 -0.31
N TYR A 8 -6.74 14.55 0.60
CA TYR A 8 -6.76 14.27 2.04
C TYR A 8 -7.99 13.44 2.44
N ASN A 9 -9.17 13.80 1.93
CA ASN A 9 -10.40 13.06 2.19
C ASN A 9 -10.36 11.65 1.59
N MET A 10 -9.77 11.48 0.40
CA MET A 10 -9.53 10.18 -0.22
C MET A 10 -8.63 9.32 0.67
N ILE A 11 -7.45 9.82 1.06
CA ILE A 11 -6.52 9.13 1.95
C ILE A 11 -7.21 8.72 3.25
N LYS A 12 -7.98 9.63 3.86
CA LYS A 12 -8.71 9.39 5.10
C LYS A 12 -9.69 8.22 4.94
N LYS A 13 -10.51 8.21 3.88
CA LYS A 13 -11.47 7.12 3.59
C LYS A 13 -10.75 5.79 3.32
N ILE A 14 -9.70 5.80 2.49
CA ILE A 14 -8.91 4.59 2.19
C ILE A 14 -8.28 4.02 3.46
N LYS A 15 -7.79 4.86 4.39
CA LYS A 15 -7.24 4.41 5.67
C LYS A 15 -8.24 3.61 6.50
N TYR A 16 -9.51 4.03 6.54
CA TYR A 16 -10.55 3.25 7.23
C TYR A 16 -10.81 1.91 6.53
N LEU A 17 -10.86 1.89 5.20
CA LEU A 17 -11.03 0.65 4.44
C LEU A 17 -9.83 -0.29 4.60
N ASP A 18 -8.61 0.25 4.65
CA ASP A 18 -7.39 -0.52 4.90
C ASP A 18 -7.48 -1.26 6.24
N ILE A 19 -8.00 -0.63 7.29
CA ILE A 19 -8.18 -1.29 8.60
C ILE A 19 -9.18 -2.45 8.48
N VAL A 20 -10.32 -2.24 7.82
CA VAL A 20 -11.34 -3.28 7.63
C VAL A 20 -10.79 -4.46 6.83
N VAL A 21 -10.11 -4.19 5.72
CA VAL A 21 -9.52 -5.22 4.86
C VAL A 21 -8.36 -5.93 5.56
N LEU A 22 -7.55 -5.23 6.34
CA LEU A 22 -6.47 -5.82 7.13
C LEU A 22 -7.00 -6.78 8.18
N VAL A 23 -8.05 -6.41 8.90
CA VAL A 23 -8.70 -7.30 9.88
C VAL A 23 -9.24 -8.56 9.19
N ALA A 24 -9.91 -8.41 8.04
CA ALA A 24 -10.39 -9.54 7.26
C ALA A 24 -9.23 -10.45 6.80
N LEU A 25 -8.14 -9.87 6.29
CA LEU A 25 -6.94 -10.60 5.88
C LEU A 25 -6.31 -11.36 7.05
N SER A 26 -6.23 -10.75 8.24
CA SER A 26 -5.69 -11.38 9.44
C SER A 26 -6.51 -12.59 9.86
N ILE A 27 -7.85 -12.47 9.87
CA ILE A 27 -8.75 -13.59 10.20
C ILE A 27 -8.61 -14.73 9.19
N LEU A 28 -8.61 -14.42 7.89
CA LEU A 28 -8.43 -15.39 6.81
C LEU A 28 -7.07 -16.11 6.90
N SER A 29 -5.99 -15.34 7.07
CA SER A 29 -4.64 -15.89 7.17
C SER A 29 -4.47 -16.76 8.40
N TYR A 30 -5.07 -16.37 9.54
CA TYR A 30 -5.03 -17.13 10.78
C TYR A 30 -5.75 -18.48 10.64
N SER A 31 -6.86 -18.50 9.91
CA SER A 31 -7.65 -19.71 9.65
C SER A 31 -6.93 -20.70 8.73
N ILE A 32 -6.12 -20.20 7.78
CA ILE A 32 -5.32 -21.04 6.88
C ILE A 32 -4.06 -21.54 7.57
N ASN A 33 -3.21 -20.63 8.05
CA ASN A 33 -1.97 -20.98 8.76
C ASN A 33 -1.43 -19.77 9.54
N LYS A 34 -1.46 -19.89 10.86
CA LYS A 34 -1.03 -18.86 11.82
C LYS A 34 0.41 -18.38 11.62
N LYS A 35 1.30 -19.23 11.10
CA LYS A 35 2.72 -18.90 10.89
C LYS A 35 2.94 -17.76 9.89
N TYR A 36 2.01 -17.57 8.96
CA TYR A 36 2.15 -16.60 7.87
C TYR A 36 1.39 -15.30 8.11
N VAL A 37 0.61 -15.19 9.19
CA VAL A 37 -0.23 -14.02 9.49
C VAL A 37 0.61 -12.74 9.54
N GLU A 38 1.70 -12.75 10.29
CA GLU A 38 2.59 -11.59 10.44
C GLU A 38 3.19 -11.16 9.10
N ILE A 39 3.56 -12.13 8.25
CA ILE A 39 4.13 -11.86 6.94
C ILE A 39 3.08 -11.31 5.96
N CYS A 40 1.85 -11.81 6.00
CA CYS A 40 0.73 -11.23 5.26
C CYS A 40 0.47 -9.77 5.70
N ILE A 41 0.45 -9.51 7.01
CA ILE A 41 0.28 -8.16 7.55
C ILE A 41 1.43 -7.26 7.07
N LEU A 42 2.68 -7.75 7.09
CA LEU A 42 3.84 -7.01 6.60
C LEU A 42 3.67 -6.62 5.13
N GLY A 43 3.29 -7.55 4.25
CA GLY A 43 3.03 -7.25 2.84
C GLY A 43 1.96 -6.18 2.64
N PHE A 44 0.87 -6.29 3.40
CA PHE A 44 -0.21 -5.31 3.39
C PHE A 44 0.27 -3.92 3.83
N VAL A 45 1.01 -3.84 4.94
CA VAL A 45 1.56 -2.58 5.47
C VAL A 45 2.55 -1.95 4.49
N VAL A 46 3.40 -2.75 3.83
CA VAL A 46 4.32 -2.24 2.80
C VAL A 46 3.56 -1.65 1.62
N SER A 47 2.50 -2.31 1.16
CA SER A 47 1.61 -1.77 0.11
C SER A 47 0.94 -0.45 0.56
N ALA A 48 0.53 -0.38 1.82
CA ALA A 48 -0.07 0.82 2.41
C ALA A 48 0.90 2.00 2.42
N ILE A 49 2.09 1.80 2.98
CA ILE A 49 3.14 2.82 3.04
C ILE A 49 3.51 3.28 1.63
N SER A 50 3.72 2.35 0.69
CA SER A 50 4.07 2.68 -0.70
C SER A 50 3.05 3.62 -1.36
N PHE A 51 1.76 3.40 -1.10
CA PHE A 51 0.69 4.27 -1.59
C PHE A 51 0.63 5.62 -0.88
N TYR A 52 0.75 5.66 0.44
CA TYR A 52 0.73 6.93 1.17
C TYR A 52 1.91 7.81 0.77
N CYS A 53 3.11 7.22 0.67
CA CYS A 53 4.29 7.90 0.12
C CYS A 53 4.02 8.41 -1.31
N ASN A 54 3.42 7.59 -2.19
CA ASN A 54 3.02 8.05 -3.52
C ASN A 54 2.15 9.30 -3.46
N SER A 55 1.07 9.22 -2.68
CA SER A 55 0.05 10.26 -2.65
C SER A 55 0.62 11.56 -2.12
N LEU A 56 1.47 11.51 -1.09
CA LEU A 56 2.13 12.68 -0.53
C LEU A 56 3.14 13.30 -1.51
N ILE A 57 4.02 12.48 -2.11
CA ILE A 57 5.04 12.95 -3.06
C ILE A 57 4.39 13.55 -4.29
N THR A 58 3.41 12.88 -4.88
CA THR A 58 2.68 13.38 -6.05
C THR A 58 1.93 14.67 -5.73
N THR A 59 1.25 14.75 -4.58
CA THR A 59 0.55 15.98 -4.17
C THR A 59 1.51 17.14 -3.97
N TYR A 60 2.66 16.89 -3.34
CA TYR A 60 3.69 17.89 -3.12
C TYR A 60 4.32 18.36 -4.45
N ALA A 61 4.70 17.43 -5.32
CA ALA A 61 5.31 17.72 -6.62
C ALA A 61 4.40 18.60 -7.49
N PHE A 62 3.10 18.29 -7.54
CA PHE A 62 2.13 19.10 -8.28
C PHE A 62 1.84 20.45 -7.63
N LYS A 63 1.82 20.53 -6.29
CA LYS A 63 1.54 21.79 -5.58
C LYS A 63 2.64 22.82 -5.79
N THR A 64 3.89 22.39 -5.67
CA THR A 64 5.05 23.29 -5.65
C THR A 64 5.49 23.70 -7.06
N LYS A 65 4.84 23.17 -8.12
CA LYS A 65 5.21 23.38 -9.53
C LYS A 65 6.73 23.26 -9.75
N LEU A 66 7.34 22.26 -9.11
CA LEU A 66 8.78 22.03 -9.24
C LEU A 66 9.09 21.78 -10.72
N ASP A 67 10.08 22.49 -11.26
CA ASP A 67 10.55 22.34 -12.65
C ASP A 67 10.90 20.88 -12.98
N ASN A 68 11.28 20.10 -11.96
CA ASN A 68 11.63 18.68 -12.06
C ASN A 68 10.63 17.73 -11.38
N SER A 69 9.37 18.14 -11.24
CA SER A 69 8.30 17.36 -10.60
C SER A 69 8.16 15.94 -11.18
N ASN A 70 8.26 15.78 -12.50
CA ASN A 70 8.23 14.46 -13.16
C ASN A 70 9.40 13.56 -12.74
N LEU A 71 10.61 14.09 -12.68
CA LEU A 71 11.80 13.33 -12.25
C LEU A 71 11.67 12.86 -10.80
N ILE A 72 11.15 13.71 -9.91
CA ILE A 72 10.91 13.36 -8.50
C ILE A 72 9.90 12.22 -8.39
N ILE A 73 8.79 12.30 -9.13
CA ILE A 73 7.76 11.25 -9.13
C ILE A 73 8.35 9.93 -9.63
N ILE A 74 9.09 9.94 -10.75
CA ILE A 74 9.73 8.75 -11.33
C ILE A 74 10.75 8.14 -10.36
N LEU A 75 11.64 8.94 -9.79
CA LEU A 75 12.64 8.46 -8.84
C LEU A 75 11.98 7.85 -7.59
N SER A 76 10.93 8.49 -7.08
CA SER A 76 10.17 7.96 -5.94
C SER A 76 9.52 6.60 -6.23
N TYR A 77 9.12 6.37 -7.48
CA TYR A 77 8.50 5.12 -7.92
C TYR A 77 9.53 3.99 -7.89
N TYR A 78 10.70 4.20 -8.51
CA TYR A 78 11.77 3.21 -8.51
C TYR A 78 12.31 2.93 -7.10
N LEU A 79 12.47 3.96 -6.27
CA LEU A 79 12.89 3.79 -4.88
C LEU A 79 11.92 2.92 -4.09
N ARG A 80 10.60 3.11 -4.26
CA ARG A 80 9.60 2.26 -3.61
C ARG A 80 9.63 0.82 -4.12
N ILE A 81 9.76 0.60 -5.43
CA ILE A 81 9.91 -0.76 -5.97
C ILE A 81 11.13 -1.45 -5.39
N PHE A 82 12.24 -0.73 -5.29
CA PHE A 82 13.47 -1.24 -4.70
C PHE A 82 13.26 -1.65 -3.25
N LEU A 83 12.62 -0.80 -2.44
CA LEU A 83 12.27 -1.12 -1.04
C LEU A 83 11.34 -2.33 -0.92
N ILE A 84 10.28 -2.39 -1.73
CA ILE A 84 9.32 -3.52 -1.74
C ILE A 84 10.05 -4.83 -2.07
N THR A 85 10.97 -4.77 -3.04
CA THR A 85 11.77 -5.93 -3.48
C THR A 85 12.76 -6.37 -2.40
N ILE A 86 13.48 -5.43 -1.77
CA ILE A 86 14.40 -5.75 -0.66
C ILE A 86 13.66 -6.44 0.48
N ILE A 87 12.51 -5.91 0.89
CA ILE A 87 11.72 -6.53 1.96
C ILE A 87 11.29 -7.95 1.55
N GLY A 88 10.84 -8.13 0.30
CA GLY A 88 10.50 -9.46 -0.23
C GLY A 88 11.67 -10.44 -0.21
N ILE A 89 12.88 -9.99 -0.58
CA ILE A 89 14.10 -10.81 -0.54
C ILE A 89 14.44 -11.18 0.91
N VAL A 90 14.42 -10.23 1.83
CA VAL A 90 14.69 -10.49 3.26
C VAL A 90 13.68 -11.51 3.82
N VAL A 91 12.40 -11.36 3.49
CA VAL A 91 11.36 -12.32 3.92
C VAL A 91 11.61 -13.72 3.33
N PHE A 92 12.09 -13.80 2.09
CA PHE A 92 12.41 -15.07 1.42
C PHE A 92 13.60 -15.80 2.06
N THR A 93 14.62 -15.10 2.55
CA THR A 93 15.79 -15.73 3.16
C THR A 93 15.46 -16.44 4.48
N TYR A 94 14.46 -15.97 5.23
CA TYR A 94 13.98 -16.67 6.42
C TYR A 94 13.20 -17.95 6.09
N ASN A 95 12.29 -17.89 5.12
CA ASN A 95 11.56 -19.05 4.63
C ASN A 95 11.02 -18.76 3.23
N LYS A 96 11.30 -19.65 2.28
CA LYS A 96 10.88 -19.49 0.88
C LYS A 96 9.37 -19.31 0.72
N PHE A 97 8.55 -19.91 1.58
CA PHE A 97 7.10 -19.76 1.56
C PHE A 97 6.61 -18.41 2.10
N ASN A 98 7.43 -17.71 2.90
CA ASN A 98 7.05 -16.40 3.41
C ASN A 98 6.90 -15.38 2.27
N ILE A 99 7.63 -15.51 1.16
CA ILE A 99 7.46 -14.60 0.02
C ILE A 99 6.04 -14.68 -0.56
N ILE A 100 5.42 -15.87 -0.54
CA ILE A 100 4.05 -16.07 -1.01
C ILE A 100 3.09 -15.32 -0.08
N ALA A 101 3.23 -15.51 1.23
CA ALA A 101 2.43 -14.79 2.23
C ALA A 101 2.57 -13.27 2.09
N TYR A 102 3.79 -12.78 1.87
CA TYR A 102 4.08 -11.37 1.65
C TYR A 102 3.38 -10.84 0.40
N ILE A 103 3.49 -11.55 -0.74
CA ILE A 103 2.82 -11.18 -2.00
C ILE A 103 1.30 -11.19 -1.84
N VAL A 104 0.75 -12.19 -1.14
CA VAL A 104 -0.69 -12.28 -0.85
C VAL A 104 -1.13 -11.05 -0.08
N GLY A 105 -0.46 -10.72 1.04
CA GLY A 105 -0.79 -9.54 1.83
C GLY A 105 -0.66 -8.23 1.07
N TYR A 106 0.42 -8.07 0.30
CA TYR A 106 0.65 -6.90 -0.55
C TYR A 106 -0.47 -6.70 -1.57
N THR A 107 -0.88 -7.80 -2.21
CA THR A 107 -1.94 -7.81 -3.23
C THR A 107 -3.32 -7.61 -2.60
N PHE A 108 -3.56 -8.14 -1.40
CA PHE A 108 -4.87 -8.05 -0.75
C PHE A 108 -5.27 -6.60 -0.45
N ARG A 109 -4.31 -5.68 -0.31
CA ARG A 109 -4.62 -4.24 -0.16
C ARG A 109 -5.33 -3.63 -1.37
N PHE A 110 -5.22 -4.23 -2.57
CA PHE A 110 -6.00 -3.77 -3.72
C PHE A 110 -7.52 -3.82 -3.45
N PHE A 111 -7.99 -4.71 -2.58
CA PHE A 111 -9.41 -4.71 -2.17
C PHE A 111 -9.82 -3.40 -1.50
N SER A 112 -8.98 -2.76 -0.68
CA SER A 112 -9.28 -1.45 -0.09
C SER A 112 -9.53 -0.38 -1.16
N LEU A 113 -8.73 -0.40 -2.24
CA LEU A 113 -8.84 0.54 -3.35
C LEU A 113 -10.09 0.27 -4.18
N ILE A 114 -10.40 -1.01 -4.44
CA ILE A 114 -11.62 -1.40 -5.16
C ILE A 114 -12.86 -1.00 -4.37
N LEU A 115 -12.91 -1.28 -3.06
CA LEU A 115 -14.01 -0.87 -2.20
C LEU A 115 -14.18 0.65 -2.18
N TYR A 116 -13.08 1.40 -2.12
CA TYR A 116 -13.13 2.86 -2.21
C TYR A 116 -13.74 3.33 -3.54
N ALA A 117 -13.31 2.76 -4.66
CA ALA A 117 -13.83 3.10 -5.99
C ALA A 117 -15.33 2.79 -6.12
N LEU A 118 -15.78 1.68 -5.54
CA LEU A 118 -17.21 1.31 -5.51
C LEU A 118 -18.04 2.27 -4.66
N ILE A 119 -17.50 2.72 -3.51
CA ILE A 119 -18.17 3.72 -2.65
C ILE A 119 -18.26 5.08 -3.37
N LEU A 120 -17.24 5.46 -4.14
CA LEU A 120 -17.23 6.75 -4.85
C LEU A 120 -18.22 6.80 -6.02
N LYS A 121 -18.50 5.65 -6.66
CA LYS A 121 -19.45 5.54 -7.78
C LYS A 121 -20.92 5.71 -7.33
N LYS A 122 -21.18 5.58 -6.03
CA LYS A 122 -22.52 5.67 -5.44
C LYS A 122 -22.80 7.07 -4.93
#